data_AF-T1RYN7-F1
#
_entry.id   AF-T1RYN7-F1
#
_cell.length_a   1.000
_cell.length_b   1.000
_cell.length_c   1.000
_cell.angle_alpha   90.00
_cell.angle_beta   90.00
_cell.angle_gamma   90.00
#
_symmetry.space_group_name_H-M   'P 1'
#
loop_
_entity.id
_entity.type
_entity.pdbx_description
1 polymer ?
#
loop_
_entity_poly.entity_id
_entity_poly.type
_entity_poly.pdbx_seq_one_letter_code
_entity_poly.pdbx_strand_id
1 'polypeptide(L)'
;MNRVLSAILSPLVLAILIGIINTPRHIYYNTDTSFNLDGMFLAFYLIALLIYSIVGIPLSIVIDKVIKPKRIKWLYYMLGGIVGTLIIFLANYSLQPNSYLELSISNLLVSMSAGLAYYLSQISVNFIRNKLR
;
A
#
# COMPACT_ATOMS: atom_id res chain seq x y z
N MET A 1 -3.18 10.76 15.56
CA MET A 1 -3.19 11.71 14.43
C MET A 1 -2.22 11.32 13.31
N ASN A 2 -0.90 11.22 13.55
CA ASN A 2 0.08 10.95 12.47
C ASN A 2 -0.24 9.71 11.61
N ARG A 3 -0.62 8.59 12.22
CA ARG A 3 -0.96 7.34 11.49
C ARG A 3 -2.20 7.45 10.60
N VAL A 4 -3.16 8.28 10.99
CA VAL A 4 -4.39 8.52 10.22
C VAL A 4 -4.06 9.39 9.00
N LEU A 5 -3.29 10.46 9.20
CA LEU A 5 -2.77 11.27 8.09
C LEU A 5 -1.92 10.44 7.13
N SER A 6 -1.11 9.52 7.65
CA SER A 6 -0.37 8.58 6.81
C SER A 6 -1.29 7.65 6.03
N ALA A 7 -2.36 7.12 6.63
CA ALA A 7 -3.35 6.30 5.94
C ALA A 7 -4.04 7.07 4.80
N ILE A 8 -4.34 8.36 4.99
CA ILE A 8 -4.92 9.23 3.95
C ILE A 8 -3.92 9.51 2.81
N LEU A 9 -2.64 9.67 3.14
CA LEU A 9 -1.59 9.93 2.15
C LEU A 9 -1.17 8.67 1.38
N SER A 10 -1.36 7.49 1.97
CA SER A 10 -0.84 6.22 1.45
C SER A 10 -1.33 5.83 0.07
N PRO A 11 -2.63 5.96 -0.28
CA PRO A 11 -3.11 5.67 -1.63
C PRO A 11 -2.43 6.53 -2.70
N LEU A 12 -2.13 7.80 -2.39
CA LEU A 12 -1.41 8.69 -3.31
C LEU A 12 0.03 8.22 -3.51
N VAL A 13 0.74 7.90 -2.43
CA VAL A 13 2.12 7.37 -2.51
C VAL A 13 2.14 6.03 -3.24
N LEU A 14 1.13 5.18 -3.03
CA LEU A 14 0.98 3.90 -3.73
C LEU A 14 0.81 4.12 -5.24
N ALA A 15 -0.02 5.08 -5.65
CA ALA A 15 -0.20 5.40 -7.07
C ALA A 15 1.12 5.80 -7.74
N ILE A 16 1.95 6.60 -7.07
CA ILE A 16 3.28 6.98 -7.55
C ILE A 16 4.18 5.75 -7.69
N LEU A 17 4.20 4.86 -6.69
CA LEU A 17 5.01 3.64 -6.72
C LEU A 17 4.58 2.67 -7.83
N ILE A 18 3.27 2.48 -8.02
CA ILE A 18 2.72 1.66 -9.11
C ILE A 18 3.13 2.26 -10.46
N GLY A 19 3.12 3.59 -10.58
CA GLY A 19 3.62 4.28 -11.76
C GLY A 19 5.06 3.92 -12.07
N ILE A 20 5.96 4.08 -11.09
CA ILE A 20 7.37 3.74 -11.22
C ILE A 20 7.58 2.27 -11.60
N ILE A 21 6.82 1.34 -11.00
CA ILE A 21 6.94 -0.10 -11.28
C ILE A 21 6.46 -0.46 -12.69
N ASN A 22 5.44 0.24 -13.19
CA ASN A 22 4.88 -0.03 -14.51
C ASN A 22 5.62 0.71 -15.64
N THR A 23 6.39 1.76 -15.37
CA THR A 23 7.16 2.49 -16.40
C THR A 23 8.11 1.60 -17.22
N PRO A 24 8.93 0.71 -16.63
CA PRO A 24 9.79 -0.18 -17.42
C PRO A 24 8.99 -1.13 -18.31
N ARG A 25 7.85 -1.64 -17.79
CA ARG A 25 6.95 -2.53 -18.54
C ARG A 25 6.29 -1.81 -19.71
N HIS A 26 5.92 -0.54 -19.52
CA HIS A 26 5.41 0.33 -20.57
C HIS A 26 6.44 0.51 -21.69
N ILE A 27 7.67 0.89 -21.33
CA ILE A 27 8.76 1.11 -22.29
C ILE A 27 9.07 -0.18 -23.06
N TYR A 28 9.05 -1.34 -22.39
CA TYR A 28 9.44 -2.61 -23.01
C TYR A 28 8.34 -3.22 -23.89
N TYR A 29 7.07 -3.11 -23.49
CA TYR A 29 5.95 -3.76 -24.19
C TYR A 29 5.06 -2.80 -24.99
N ASN A 30 5.35 -1.50 -24.96
CA ASN A 30 4.58 -0.46 -25.65
C ASN A 30 3.07 -0.54 -25.35
N THR A 31 2.74 -0.83 -24.08
CA THR A 31 1.36 -1.06 -23.61
C THR A 31 0.77 0.22 -23.05
N ASP A 32 -0.42 0.65 -23.45
CA ASP A 32 -1.01 1.87 -22.89
C ASP A 32 -1.08 1.82 -21.36
N THR A 33 -0.35 2.73 -20.69
CA THR A 33 -0.47 2.92 -19.26
C THR A 33 -1.65 3.84 -19.01
N SER A 34 -2.86 3.28 -18.96
CA SER A 34 -4.03 4.05 -18.56
C SER A 34 -3.96 4.33 -17.05
N PHE A 35 -3.23 5.36 -16.66
CA PHE A 35 -3.54 6.14 -15.46
C PHE A 35 -4.80 6.96 -15.73
N ASN A 36 -5.94 6.29 -15.94
CA ASN A 36 -7.19 7.00 -16.06
C ASN A 36 -7.60 7.52 -14.69
N LEU A 37 -7.56 8.85 -14.56
CA LEU A 37 -8.06 9.65 -13.45
C LEU A 37 -9.60 9.68 -13.37
N ASP A 38 -10.29 8.79 -14.09
CA ASP A 38 -11.74 8.65 -14.01
C ASP A 38 -12.15 7.91 -12.72
N GLY A 39 -13.46 7.80 -12.48
CA GLY A 39 -14.06 7.28 -11.23
C GLY A 39 -13.49 5.96 -10.68
N MET A 40 -12.77 5.17 -11.49
CA MET A 40 -11.95 4.04 -11.03
C MET A 40 -10.83 4.45 -10.06
N PHE A 41 -10.14 5.57 -10.26
CA PHE A 41 -9.11 6.04 -9.33
C PHE A 41 -9.71 6.41 -7.97
N LEU A 42 -10.88 7.07 -7.96
CA LEU A 42 -11.58 7.40 -6.73
C LEU A 42 -12.03 6.14 -5.99
N ALA A 43 -12.58 5.15 -6.70
CA ALA A 43 -12.96 3.86 -6.12
C ALA A 43 -11.74 3.13 -5.54
N PHE A 44 -10.63 3.07 -6.28
CA PHE A 44 -9.38 2.45 -5.82
C PHE A 44 -8.81 3.19 -4.61
N TYR A 45 -8.87 4.52 -4.61
CA TYR A 45 -8.44 5.38 -3.51
C TYR A 45 -9.27 5.13 -2.25
N LEU A 46 -10.60 5.07 -2.36
CA LEU A 46 -11.50 4.81 -1.24
C LEU A 46 -11.32 3.41 -0.66
N ILE A 47 -11.18 2.39 -1.52
CA ILE A 47 -10.90 1.01 -1.09
C ILE A 47 -9.53 0.93 -0.41
N ALA A 48 -8.51 1.52 -1.00
CA ALA A 48 -7.17 1.55 -0.42
C ALA A 48 -7.16 2.28 0.93
N LEU A 49 -7.85 3.41 1.04
CA LEU A 49 -8.00 4.16 2.30
C LEU A 49 -8.62 3.29 3.40
N LEU A 50 -9.66 2.54 3.07
CA LEU A 50 -10.36 1.66 4.00
C LEU A 50 -9.44 0.52 4.47
N ILE A 51 -8.69 -0.09 3.55
CA ILE A 51 -7.67 -1.10 3.87
C ILE A 51 -6.55 -0.53 4.76
N TYR A 52 -6.02 0.65 4.43
CA TYR A 52 -4.97 1.28 5.25
C TYR A 52 -5.46 1.68 6.63
N SER A 53 -6.74 2.03 6.76
CA SER A 53 -7.34 2.37 8.04
C SER A 53 -7.55 1.14 8.91
N ILE A 54 -8.04 0.04 8.34
CA ILE A 54 -8.38 -1.19 9.08
C ILE A 54 -7.14 -2.06 9.33
N VAL A 55 -6.21 -2.14 8.38
CA VAL A 55 -5.04 -3.03 8.46
C VAL A 55 -3.78 -2.22 8.73
N GLY A 56 -3.54 -1.15 7.96
CA GLY A 56 -2.30 -0.37 8.03
C GLY A 56 -2.07 0.28 9.40
N ILE A 57 -3.08 0.92 9.98
CA ILE A 57 -2.99 1.57 11.29
C ILE A 57 -2.66 0.56 12.42
N PRO A 58 -3.43 -0.51 12.65
CA PRO A 58 -3.10 -1.47 13.71
C PRO A 58 -1.77 -2.17 13.47
N LEU A 59 -1.46 -2.55 12.23
CA LEU A 59 -0.20 -3.21 11.90
C LEU A 59 1.01 -2.29 12.18
N SER A 60 0.86 -0.99 11.94
CA SER A 60 1.88 0.01 12.30
C SER A 60 2.12 0.13 13.81
N ILE A 61 1.07 -0.04 14.63
CA ILE A 61 1.21 -0.05 16.09
C ILE A 61 2.06 -1.24 16.52
N VAL A 62 1.80 -2.42 15.94
CA VAL A 62 2.53 -3.65 16.24
C VAL A 62 3.99 -3.52 15.81
N ILE A 63 4.24 -3.09 14.56
CA ILE A 63 5.61 -2.90 14.04
C ILE A 63 6.40 -1.93 14.93
N ASP A 64 5.79 -0.80 15.33
CA ASP A 64 6.48 0.17 16.16
C ASP A 64 6.80 -0.34 17.57
N LYS A 65 5.97 -1.23 18.13
CA LYS A 65 6.19 -1.84 19.44
C LYS A 65 7.23 -2.95 19.41
N VAL A 66 7.19 -3.80 18.38
CA VAL A 66 8.05 -4.98 18.29
C VAL A 66 9.44 -4.61 17.75
N ILE A 67 9.53 -3.64 16.84
CA ILE A 67 10.73 -3.40 16.04
C ILE A 67 11.39 -2.10 16.46
N LYS A 68 12.42 -2.25 17.31
CA LYS A 68 13.24 -1.14 17.77
C LYS A 68 14.13 -0.51 16.68
N PRO A 69 14.85 -1.28 15.83
CA PRO A 69 15.75 -0.68 14.86
C PRO A 69 14.97 -0.02 13.71
N LYS A 70 15.05 1.32 13.62
CA LYS A 70 14.38 2.12 12.58
C LYS A 70 14.80 1.74 11.15
N ARG A 71 16.02 1.24 10.94
CA ARG A 71 16.59 0.93 9.62
C ARG A 71 15.93 -0.22 8.88
N ILE A 72 15.24 -1.12 9.60
CA ILE A 72 14.64 -2.34 9.03
C ILE A 72 13.11 -2.26 9.02
N LYS A 73 12.51 -1.21 9.63
CA LYS A 73 11.05 -1.09 9.73
C LYS A 73 10.34 -1.17 8.38
N TRP A 74 10.92 -0.60 7.32
CA TRP A 74 10.36 -0.63 5.97
C TRP A 74 10.11 -2.04 5.45
N LEU A 75 10.97 -3.02 5.76
CA LEU A 75 10.79 -4.42 5.38
C LEU A 75 9.55 -5.03 6.04
N TYR A 76 9.31 -4.72 7.30
CA TYR A 76 8.13 -5.22 8.02
C TYR A 76 6.84 -4.57 7.54
N TYR A 77 6.91 -3.32 7.09
CA TYR A 77 5.77 -2.71 6.40
C TYR A 77 5.49 -3.40 5.06
N MET A 78 6.51 -3.75 4.27
CA MET A 78 6.33 -4.55 3.05
C MET A 78 5.69 -5.92 3.36
N LEU A 79 6.20 -6.63 4.37
CA LEU A 79 5.60 -7.89 4.83
C LEU A 79 4.16 -7.69 5.30
N GLY A 80 3.88 -6.59 5.99
CA GLY A 80 2.53 -6.19 6.38
C GLY A 80 1.57 -6.01 5.20
N GLY A 81 2.07 -5.47 4.09
CA GLY A 81 1.31 -5.37 2.84
C GLY A 81 0.98 -6.73 2.22
N ILE A 82 1.93 -7.67 2.26
CA ILE A 82 1.70 -9.07 1.84
C ILE A 82 0.64 -9.73 2.72
N VAL A 83 0.78 -9.62 4.05
CA VAL A 83 -0.18 -10.19 5.01
C VAL A 83 -1.56 -9.57 4.85
N GLY A 84 -1.65 -8.25 4.66
CA GLY A 84 -2.92 -7.56 4.40
C GLY A 84 -3.61 -8.08 3.14
N THR A 85 -2.85 -8.34 2.07
CA THR A 85 -3.39 -8.87 0.82
C THR A 85 -3.80 -10.34 0.96
N LEU A 86 -3.07 -11.14 1.73
CA LEU A 86 -3.46 -12.50 2.10
C LEU A 86 -4.77 -12.53 2.88
N ILE A 87 -4.98 -11.60 3.81
CA ILE A 87 -6.24 -11.49 4.56
C ILE A 87 -7.40 -11.16 3.62
N ILE A 88 -7.19 -10.21 2.70
CA ILE A 88 -8.20 -9.83 1.69
C ILE A 88 -8.49 -11.01 0.75
N PHE A 89 -7.45 -11.73 0.33
CA PHE A 89 -7.58 -12.93 -0.50
C PHE A 89 -8.41 -14.00 0.21
N LEU A 90 -8.08 -14.34 1.45
CA LEU A 90 -8.81 -15.36 2.23
C LEU A 90 -10.26 -14.94 2.48
N ALA A 91 -10.50 -13.66 2.78
CA ALA A 91 -11.84 -13.12 2.95
C ALA A 91 -12.67 -13.23 1.65
N ASN A 92 -12.09 -12.88 0.50
CA ASN A 92 -12.78 -12.97 -0.78
C ASN A 92 -12.97 -14.43 -1.24
N TYR A 93 -11.98 -15.30 -1.04
CA TYR A 93 -12.08 -16.72 -1.39
C TYR A 93 -13.24 -17.41 -0.67
N SER A 94 -13.48 -17.03 0.60
CA SER A 94 -14.60 -17.57 1.38
C SER A 94 -15.98 -17.11 0.87
N LEU A 95 -16.05 -15.97 0.17
CA LEU A 95 -17.30 -15.36 -0.31
C LEU A 95 -17.57 -15.70 -1.78
N GLN A 96 -16.53 -15.87 -2.60
CA GLN A 96 -16.60 -16.26 -4.01
C GLN A 96 -15.41 -17.16 -4.36
N PRO A 97 -15.55 -18.50 -4.32
CA PRO A 97 -14.44 -19.43 -4.56
C PRO A 97 -13.88 -19.40 -5.99
N ASN A 98 -14.56 -18.72 -6.92
CA ASN A 98 -14.12 -18.51 -8.32
C ASN A 98 -13.60 -17.08 -8.59
N SER A 99 -13.32 -16.28 -7.55
CA SER A 99 -12.81 -14.92 -7.75
C SER A 99 -11.39 -14.94 -8.35
N TYR A 100 -11.18 -14.15 -9.41
CA TYR A 100 -9.94 -13.98 -10.18
C TYR A 100 -8.74 -13.39 -9.41
N LEU A 101 -8.76 -13.41 -8.08
CA LEU A 101 -7.60 -13.00 -7.30
C LEU A 101 -6.57 -14.13 -7.43
N GLU A 102 -5.71 -14.05 -8.43
CA GLU A 102 -4.59 -14.98 -8.57
C GLU A 102 -3.41 -14.50 -7.72
N LEU A 103 -2.74 -15.44 -7.04
CA LEU A 103 -1.54 -15.15 -6.27
C LEU A 103 -0.34 -15.09 -7.22
N SER A 104 -0.29 -14.01 -8.01
CA SER A 104 0.75 -13.76 -9.01
C SER A 104 1.90 -12.94 -8.43
N ILE A 105 3.09 -13.04 -9.05
CA ILE A 105 4.27 -12.24 -8.69
C ILE A 105 3.95 -10.75 -8.76
N SER A 106 3.15 -10.31 -9.73
CA SER A 106 2.72 -8.91 -9.85
C SER A 106 1.87 -8.47 -8.66
N ASN A 107 0.95 -9.31 -8.18
CA ASN A 107 0.12 -8.99 -7.03
C ASN A 107 0.94 -8.93 -5.74
N LEU A 108 1.93 -9.82 -5.59
CA LEU A 108 2.92 -9.77 -4.50
C LEU A 108 3.71 -8.46 -4.52
N LEU A 109 4.21 -8.03 -5.67
CA LEU A 109 4.95 -6.77 -5.80
C LEU A 109 4.07 -5.57 -5.44
N VAL A 110 2.84 -5.50 -5.95
CA VAL A 110 1.87 -4.43 -5.59
C VAL A 110 1.57 -4.44 -4.09
N SER A 111 1.45 -5.61 -3.47
CA SER A 111 1.24 -5.76 -2.02
C SER A 111 2.41 -5.21 -1.21
N MET A 112 3.64 -5.54 -1.61
CA MET A 112 4.86 -5.01 -0.98
C MET A 112 4.94 -3.49 -1.14
N SER A 113 4.61 -2.97 -2.32
CA SER A 113 4.53 -1.54 -2.61
C SER A 113 3.46 -0.84 -1.76
N ALA A 114 2.32 -1.48 -1.51
CA ALA A 114 1.29 -0.96 -0.63
C ALA A 114 1.79 -0.80 0.81
N GLY A 115 2.53 -1.79 1.32
CA GLY A 115 3.21 -1.71 2.60
C GLY A 115 4.25 -0.58 2.66
N LEU A 116 5.11 -0.50 1.63
CA LEU A 116 6.12 0.56 1.50
C LEU A 116 5.48 1.96 1.42
N ALA A 117 4.38 2.12 0.68
CA ALA A 117 3.66 3.38 0.54
C ALA A 117 3.20 3.92 1.89
N TYR A 118 2.71 3.03 2.75
CA TYR A 118 2.29 3.41 4.10
C TYR A 118 3.47 3.83 4.98
N TYR A 119 4.59 3.10 4.91
CA TYR A 119 5.82 3.48 5.60
C TYR A 119 6.36 4.84 5.16
N LEU A 120 6.44 5.09 3.85
CA LEU A 120 6.87 6.38 3.31
C LEU A 120 5.93 7.50 3.73
N SER A 121 4.62 7.26 3.72
CA SER A 121 3.61 8.22 4.20
C SER A 121 3.81 8.57 5.68
N GLN A 122 4.22 7.61 6.52
CA GLN A 122 4.58 7.89 7.91
C GLN A 122 5.82 8.75 8.04
N ILE A 123 6.86 8.49 7.24
CA ILE A 123 8.06 9.32 7.23
C ILE A 123 7.70 10.75 6.82
N SER A 124 6.96 10.92 5.73
CA SER A 124 6.58 12.25 5.22
C SER A 124 5.79 13.04 6.25
N VAL A 125 4.78 12.44 6.87
CA VAL A 125 3.97 13.09 7.92
C VAL A 125 4.82 13.45 9.14
N ASN A 126 5.73 12.58 9.56
CA ASN A 126 6.63 12.87 10.68
C ASN A 126 7.64 13.97 10.35
N PHE A 127 8.16 14.00 9.12
CA PHE A 127 9.07 15.04 8.66
C PHE A 127 8.39 16.41 8.63
N ILE A 128 7.19 16.51 8.05
CA ILE A 128 6.40 17.75 8.01
C ILE A 128 6.13 18.26 9.43
N ARG A 129 5.71 17.35 10.33
CA ARG A 129 5.43 17.71 11.73
C ARG A 129 6.66 18.24 12.46
N ASN A 130 7.83 17.63 12.24
CA ASN A 130 9.06 18.04 12.91
C ASN A 130 9.59 19.39 12.40
N LYS A 131 9.21 19.81 11.18
CA LYS A 131 9.59 21.09 10.60
C LYS A 131 8.64 22.24 10.96
N LEU A 132 7.41 21.92 11.36
CA LEU A 132 6.37 22.87 11.78
C LEU A 132 6.34 23.13 13.30
N ARG A 133 7.25 22.51 14.06
CA ARG A 133 7.48 22.74 15.48
C ARG A 133 8.84 23.40 15.67
#